data_AF-A0AAN6SMJ5-F1
#
_entry.id   AF-A0AAN6SMJ5-F1
#
_cell.length_a   1.000
_cell.length_b   1.000
_cell.length_c   1.000
_cell.angle_alpha   90.00
_cell.angle_beta   90.00
_cell.angle_gamma   90.00
#
_symmetry.space_group_name_H-M   'P 1'
#
loop_
_entity.id
_entity.type
_entity.pdbx_description
1 polymer ?
#
loop_
_entity_poly.entity_id
_entity_poly.type
_entity_poly.pdbx_seq_one_letter_code
_entity_poly.pdbx_strand_id
1 'polypeptide(L)'
;MASPLSRPSICGLQTALSSCRISTTTTSKTTTTSPWRAFSTTPFAAQALAVPPESPRFITVPEPPQSAEPRPPPIKGHLPVPRDQFPRREGNRKVKPGYIAAVTSVSKSELAGQPPKSEEEARHRVFAAARRAAFTSGINGLYVRKSQREQRLHARSERRRTANQAAATAPERLDDVLTRPTVRAATALQTTVAPDPNRFAKAEAARAQHQQQTDLKAEARRDALAQLYVAAQRFIIDEAELEARVDAIFTADYHRVGGINRGQSIWDQDAAPVSVADMQAERTGSSTRAIDANKPIVVKTTKRQKAVAEELTGGKL
;
A
#
# COMPACT_ATOMS: atom_id res chain seq x y z
N MET A 1 -1.72 8.39 -10.36
CA MET A 1 -0.97 8.32 -9.10
C MET A 1 -1.98 8.18 -7.99
N ALA A 2 -2.12 6.98 -7.41
CA ALA A 2 -3.10 6.68 -6.38
C ALA A 2 -2.37 6.23 -5.11
N SER A 3 -2.71 6.87 -4.00
CA SER A 3 -2.13 6.66 -2.66
C SER A 3 -2.33 5.21 -2.19
N PRO A 4 -1.31 4.56 -1.59
CA PRO A 4 -1.49 3.22 -1.04
C PRO A 4 -2.29 3.29 0.27
N LEU A 5 -3.42 2.60 0.31
CA LEU A 5 -4.24 2.44 1.53
C LEU A 5 -3.44 1.67 2.59
N SER A 6 -3.34 2.28 3.77
CA SER A 6 -2.75 1.71 4.99
C SER A 6 -3.46 0.42 5.39
N ARG A 7 -2.73 -0.70 5.38
CA ARG A 7 -3.20 -1.97 5.95
C ARG A 7 -3.11 -1.92 7.47
N PRO A 8 -4.13 -2.34 8.23
CA PRO A 8 -4.01 -2.49 9.67
C PRO A 8 -3.02 -3.60 10.00
N SER A 9 -2.06 -3.26 10.86
CA SER A 9 -1.11 -4.17 11.48
C SER A 9 -1.86 -5.17 12.38
N ILE A 10 -1.98 -6.42 11.94
CA ILE A 10 -2.41 -7.53 12.79
C ILE A 10 -1.16 -8.10 13.46
N CYS A 11 -0.60 -7.30 14.38
CA CYS A 11 0.32 -7.80 15.38
C CYS A 11 -0.50 -8.41 16.52
N GLY A 12 -0.37 -9.72 16.71
CA GLY A 12 -0.56 -10.33 18.02
C GLY A 12 -1.83 -11.16 18.23
N LEU A 13 -2.01 -12.25 17.48
CA LEU A 13 -2.80 -13.40 17.96
C LEU A 13 -2.08 -14.71 17.64
N GLN A 14 -1.01 -14.98 18.39
CA GLN A 14 -0.48 -16.34 18.54
C GLN A 14 -1.19 -17.02 19.72
N THR A 15 -2.38 -17.57 19.48
CA THR A 15 -2.98 -18.54 20.41
C THR A 15 -2.39 -19.93 20.10
N ALA A 16 -1.30 -20.24 20.79
CA ALA A 16 -0.70 -21.56 20.81
C ALA A 16 -1.55 -22.49 21.70
N LEU A 17 -2.53 -23.19 21.13
CA LEU A 17 -3.25 -24.27 21.83
C LEU A 17 -2.38 -25.53 21.91
N SER A 18 -1.27 -25.50 22.64
CA SER A 18 -0.49 -26.71 22.95
C SER A 18 -0.99 -27.34 24.23
N SER A 19 -2.04 -28.15 24.12
CA SER A 19 -2.56 -28.93 25.23
C SER A 19 -1.67 -30.16 25.48
N CYS A 20 -0.65 -30.00 26.32
CA CYS A 20 -0.07 -31.12 27.04
C CYS A 20 -0.93 -31.31 28.29
N ARG A 21 -1.73 -32.38 28.30
CA ARG A 21 -2.53 -32.79 29.46
C ARG A 21 -1.59 -33.04 30.65
N ILE A 22 -1.63 -32.14 31.61
CA ILE A 22 -1.26 -32.43 32.99
C ILE A 22 -2.56 -32.38 33.76
N SER A 23 -3.05 -33.54 34.17
CA SER A 23 -4.20 -33.66 35.05
C SER A 23 -3.91 -32.90 36.34
N THR A 24 -4.68 -31.85 36.60
CA THR A 24 -4.67 -31.17 37.90
C THR A 24 -6.01 -31.41 38.56
N THR A 25 -5.97 -32.16 39.65
CA THR A 25 -7.07 -32.34 40.59
C THR A 25 -7.37 -31.01 41.26
N THR A 26 -8.64 -30.62 41.28
CA THR A 26 -9.17 -29.46 42.01
C THR A 26 -9.08 -29.70 43.51
N THR A 27 -8.27 -28.89 44.18
CA THR A 27 -8.09 -28.86 45.63
C THR A 27 -9.20 -28.03 46.26
N SER A 28 -9.98 -28.65 47.16
CA SER A 28 -10.80 -27.94 48.14
C SER A 28 -9.88 -27.26 49.17
N LYS A 29 -10.31 -26.09 49.67
CA LYS A 29 -9.60 -25.27 50.65
C LYS A 29 -9.33 -26.07 51.93
N THR A 30 -8.06 -26.34 52.22
CA THR A 30 -7.59 -26.68 53.57
C THR A 30 -6.29 -25.93 53.85
N THR A 31 -6.15 -25.55 55.12
CA THR A 31 -5.15 -24.67 55.69
C THR A 31 -3.70 -25.06 55.39
N THR A 32 -2.89 -24.05 55.13
CA THR A 32 -1.44 -24.09 54.89
C THR A 32 -0.65 -24.77 56.00
N THR A 33 0.05 -25.86 55.66
CA THR A 33 1.28 -26.29 56.32
C THR A 33 2.34 -26.59 55.27
N SER A 34 3.48 -25.90 55.38
CA SER A 34 4.68 -26.05 54.55
C SER A 34 5.10 -27.52 54.39
N PRO A 35 5.31 -28.05 53.16
CA PRO A 35 5.91 -29.36 52.99
C PRO A 35 7.43 -29.21 53.04
N TRP A 36 7.99 -29.41 54.23
CA TRP A 36 9.37 -29.87 54.34
C TRP A 36 9.50 -31.18 53.55
N ARG A 37 10.42 -31.21 52.58
CA ARG A 37 10.75 -32.41 51.80
C ARG A 37 11.31 -33.48 52.74
N ALA A 38 10.46 -34.42 53.14
CA ALA A 38 10.92 -35.71 53.64
C ALA A 38 11.22 -36.61 52.43
N PHE A 39 12.49 -36.94 52.21
CA PHE A 39 12.90 -38.01 51.30
C PHE A 39 12.56 -39.36 51.95
N SER A 40 11.29 -39.73 51.97
CA SER A 40 10.86 -41.09 52.34
C SER A 40 10.47 -41.86 51.09
N THR A 41 11.29 -42.84 50.73
CA THR A 41 11.03 -43.80 49.66
C THR A 41 10.16 -44.95 50.18
N THR A 42 8.87 -44.71 50.41
CA THR A 42 7.89 -45.79 50.57
C THR A 42 6.63 -45.49 49.75
N PRO A 43 6.64 -45.74 48.43
CA PRO A 43 5.45 -45.56 47.59
C PRO A 43 4.44 -46.72 47.70
N PHE A 44 4.72 -47.76 48.48
CA PHE A 44 3.92 -49.00 48.45
C PHE A 44 2.66 -48.95 49.33
N ALA A 45 2.70 -48.34 50.52
CA ALA A 45 1.58 -48.44 51.47
C ALA A 45 0.32 -47.67 51.03
N ALA A 46 0.45 -46.51 50.37
CA ALA A 46 -0.69 -45.71 49.94
C ALA A 46 -1.33 -46.16 48.60
N GLN A 47 -0.64 -47.00 47.82
CA GLN A 47 -1.17 -47.60 46.58
C GLN A 47 -1.64 -49.05 46.77
N ALA A 48 -1.12 -49.76 47.77
CA ALA A 48 -1.54 -51.12 48.11
C ALA A 48 -2.85 -51.17 48.91
N LEU A 49 -3.25 -50.07 49.55
CA LEU A 49 -4.55 -49.96 50.20
C LEU A 49 -5.62 -49.62 49.14
N ALA A 50 -6.69 -50.43 49.10
CA ALA A 50 -7.85 -50.14 48.26
C ALA A 50 -8.35 -48.71 48.55
N VAL A 51 -8.66 -47.95 47.50
CA VAL A 51 -9.20 -46.60 47.64
C VAL A 51 -10.46 -46.71 48.51
N PRO A 52 -10.54 -46.01 49.65
CA PRO A 52 -11.69 -46.12 50.53
C PRO A 52 -12.93 -45.50 49.87
N PRO A 53 -14.15 -45.94 50.24
CA PRO A 53 -15.40 -45.42 49.68
C PRO A 53 -15.61 -43.92 49.92
N GLU A 54 -14.96 -43.36 50.94
CA GLU A 54 -14.99 -41.93 51.26
C GLU A 54 -14.21 -41.07 50.27
N SER A 55 -13.26 -41.66 49.54
CA SER A 55 -12.46 -40.92 48.57
C SER A 55 -13.31 -40.57 47.33
N PRO A 56 -13.26 -39.32 46.83
CA PRO A 56 -13.96 -38.95 45.58
C PRO A 56 -13.42 -39.70 44.35
N ARG A 57 -12.29 -40.41 44.50
CA ARG A 57 -11.71 -41.26 43.47
C ARG A 57 -12.12 -42.73 43.60
N PHE A 58 -13.01 -43.07 44.54
CA PHE A 58 -13.54 -44.42 44.72
C PHE A 58 -14.25 -44.93 43.46
N ILE A 59 -15.07 -44.06 42.86
CA ILE A 59 -15.67 -44.28 41.54
C ILE A 59 -15.28 -43.09 40.67
N THR A 60 -14.47 -43.33 39.64
CA THR A 60 -14.08 -42.29 38.69
C THR A 60 -15.16 -42.12 37.62
N VAL A 61 -16.01 -41.11 37.77
CA VAL A 61 -16.94 -40.69 36.72
C VAL A 61 -16.23 -39.65 35.83
N PRO A 62 -15.96 -39.95 34.55
CA PRO A 62 -15.32 -38.98 33.67
C PRO A 62 -16.30 -37.84 33.34
N GLU A 63 -15.80 -36.61 33.37
CA GLU A 63 -16.57 -35.46 32.92
C GLU A 63 -16.67 -35.43 31.38
N PRO A 64 -17.80 -34.97 30.82
CA PRO A 64 -17.91 -34.74 29.39
C PRO A 64 -16.94 -33.63 28.93
N PRO A 65 -16.49 -33.64 27.66
CA PRO A 65 -15.60 -32.60 27.16
C PRO A 65 -16.26 -31.22 27.24
N GLN A 66 -15.49 -30.19 27.62
CA GLN A 66 -15.95 -28.79 27.76
C GLN A 66 -17.06 -28.57 28.82
N SER A 67 -17.13 -29.40 29.87
CA SER A 67 -18.05 -29.27 31.01
C SER A 67 -17.80 -28.05 31.90
N ALA A 68 -16.52 -27.70 32.08
CA ALA A 68 -16.08 -26.67 33.01
C ALA A 68 -15.04 -25.76 32.36
N GLU A 69 -15.09 -24.46 32.71
CA GLU A 69 -14.15 -23.44 32.24
C GLU A 69 -13.36 -22.81 33.40
N PRO A 70 -12.56 -23.60 34.14
CA PRO A 70 -11.73 -23.04 35.22
C PRO A 70 -10.69 -22.08 34.64
N ARG A 71 -10.60 -20.87 35.20
CA ARG A 71 -9.61 -19.85 34.82
C ARG A 71 -8.45 -19.84 35.83
N PRO A 72 -7.33 -20.55 35.58
CA PRO A 72 -6.21 -20.55 36.51
C PRO A 72 -5.60 -19.14 36.59
N PRO A 73 -5.20 -18.67 37.79
CA PRO A 73 -4.55 -17.38 37.95
C PRO A 73 -3.18 -17.37 37.24
N PRO A 74 -2.71 -16.19 36.78
CA PRO A 74 -1.42 -16.08 36.12
C PRO A 74 -0.27 -16.39 37.09
N ILE A 75 0.55 -17.39 36.74
CA ILE A 75 1.75 -17.77 37.50
C ILE A 75 2.87 -16.75 37.24
N LYS A 76 3.51 -16.24 38.31
CA LYS A 76 4.60 -15.26 38.23
C LYS A 76 5.97 -15.95 38.14
N GLY A 77 6.96 -15.26 37.54
CA GLY A 77 8.34 -15.74 37.41
C GLY A 77 8.59 -16.62 36.18
N HIS A 78 9.83 -17.08 36.02
CA HIS A 78 10.24 -18.01 34.96
C HIS A 78 11.30 -18.99 35.47
N LEU A 79 11.37 -20.17 34.87
CA LEU A 79 12.45 -21.14 35.09
C LEU A 79 13.55 -20.96 34.04
N PRO A 80 14.82 -21.22 34.37
CA PRO A 80 15.90 -21.15 33.38
C PRO A 80 15.68 -22.20 32.28
N VAL A 81 15.77 -21.76 31.03
CA VAL A 81 15.59 -22.63 29.87
C VAL A 81 16.82 -23.53 29.71
N PRO A 82 16.68 -24.88 29.70
CA PRO A 82 17.81 -25.78 29.49
C PRO A 82 18.46 -25.59 28.12
N ARG A 83 19.79 -25.58 28.08
CA ARG A 83 20.56 -25.44 26.84
C ARG A 83 20.38 -26.65 25.90
N ASP A 84 20.40 -26.40 24.59
CA ASP A 84 20.33 -27.48 23.59
C ASP A 84 21.67 -28.23 23.47
N GLN A 85 21.63 -29.55 23.60
CA GLN A 85 22.81 -30.42 23.48
C GLN A 85 23.05 -30.93 22.06
N PHE A 86 22.02 -30.88 21.20
CA PHE A 86 22.03 -31.46 19.86
C PHE A 86 21.57 -30.42 18.84
N PRO A 87 22.40 -29.42 18.52
CA PRO A 87 22.04 -28.44 17.51
C PRO A 87 21.82 -29.11 16.15
N ARG A 88 20.94 -28.53 15.31
CA ARG A 88 20.56 -29.11 14.01
C ARG A 88 21.75 -29.42 13.10
N ARG A 89 22.80 -28.58 13.13
CA ARG A 89 24.02 -28.74 12.33
C ARG A 89 24.82 -30.00 12.70
N GLU A 90 24.85 -30.39 13.97
CA GLU A 90 25.60 -31.57 14.43
C GLU A 90 24.81 -32.88 14.29
N GLY A 91 23.48 -32.79 14.18
CA GLY A 91 22.60 -33.95 14.01
C GLY A 91 22.77 -34.99 15.11
N ASN A 92 22.95 -36.25 14.71
CA ASN A 92 23.06 -37.41 15.59
C ASN A 92 24.51 -37.82 15.92
N ARG A 93 25.51 -36.98 15.60
CA ARG A 93 26.95 -37.31 15.76
C ARG A 93 27.29 -37.84 17.15
N LYS A 94 26.78 -37.18 18.20
CA LYS A 94 27.07 -37.50 19.61
C LYS A 94 26.46 -38.82 20.09
N VAL A 95 25.47 -39.34 19.37
CA VAL A 95 24.72 -40.57 19.74
C VAL A 95 25.33 -41.79 19.06
N LYS A 96 26.18 -41.59 18.05
CA LYS A 96 26.82 -42.70 17.33
C LYS A 96 27.72 -43.49 18.29
N PRO A 97 27.72 -44.84 18.21
CA PRO A 97 28.51 -45.67 19.11
C PRO A 97 30.01 -45.36 19.02
N GLY A 98 30.52 -45.02 17.84
CA GLY A 98 31.91 -44.61 17.66
C GLY A 98 32.29 -43.32 18.39
N TYR A 99 31.38 -42.36 18.51
CA TYR A 99 31.62 -41.15 19.29
C TYR A 99 31.63 -41.45 20.79
N ILE A 100 30.67 -42.27 21.25
CA ILE A 100 30.57 -42.67 22.65
C ILE A 100 31.86 -43.41 23.03
N ALA A 101 32.25 -44.45 22.29
CA ALA A 101 33.47 -45.22 22.54
C ALA A 101 34.74 -44.35 22.55
N ALA A 102 34.84 -43.36 21.66
CA ALA A 102 35.98 -42.45 21.62
C ALA A 102 36.05 -41.50 22.83
N VAL A 103 34.90 -40.96 23.28
CA VAL A 103 34.82 -40.02 24.41
C VAL A 103 34.85 -40.73 25.76
N THR A 104 34.34 -41.96 25.82
CA THR A 104 34.31 -42.81 27.02
C THR A 104 35.30 -43.97 26.91
N SER A 105 36.53 -43.67 26.51
CA SER A 105 37.56 -44.71 26.39
C SER A 105 37.92 -45.31 27.76
N VAL A 106 38.37 -46.55 27.70
CA VAL A 106 38.80 -47.32 28.88
C VAL A 106 40.33 -47.21 29.01
N SER A 107 40.85 -47.25 30.24
CA SER A 107 42.30 -47.18 30.43
C SER A 107 43.00 -48.39 29.82
N LYS A 108 44.27 -48.24 29.39
CA LYS A 108 45.03 -49.33 28.74
C LYS A 108 45.18 -50.55 29.66
N SER A 109 45.34 -50.34 30.97
CA SER A 109 45.46 -51.42 31.97
C SER A 109 44.14 -52.16 32.17
N GLU A 110 43.02 -51.44 32.20
CA GLU A 110 41.67 -52.02 32.30
C GLU A 110 41.28 -52.76 31.01
N LEU A 111 41.67 -52.26 29.84
CA LEU A 111 41.52 -52.95 28.55
C LEU A 111 42.37 -54.23 28.46
N ALA A 112 43.56 -54.23 29.05
CA ALA A 112 44.43 -55.41 29.14
C ALA A 112 44.00 -56.40 30.25
N GLY A 113 42.93 -56.11 30.99
CA GLY A 113 42.43 -56.98 32.06
C GLY A 113 43.30 -57.02 33.32
N GLN A 114 44.21 -56.06 33.52
CA GLN A 114 45.10 -56.04 34.68
C GLN A 114 44.35 -55.58 35.94
N PRO A 115 44.64 -56.16 37.13
CA PRO A 115 44.06 -55.71 38.38
C PRO A 115 44.46 -54.26 38.71
N PRO A 116 43.70 -53.55 39.56
CA PRO A 116 44.10 -52.22 40.04
C PRO A 116 45.39 -52.33 40.88
N LYS A 117 46.31 -51.37 40.69
CA LYS A 117 47.59 -51.32 41.40
C LYS A 117 47.44 -50.79 42.83
N SER A 118 46.43 -49.96 43.08
CA SER A 118 46.10 -49.40 44.40
C SER A 118 44.60 -49.34 44.64
N GLU A 119 44.20 -49.18 45.91
CA GLU A 119 42.79 -48.96 46.29
C GLU A 119 42.22 -47.68 45.66
N GLU A 120 43.04 -46.64 45.50
CA GLU A 120 42.64 -45.40 44.83
C GLU A 120 42.36 -45.65 43.34
N GLU A 121 43.19 -46.44 42.67
CA GLU A 121 42.96 -46.83 41.28
C GLU A 121 41.66 -47.63 41.16
N ALA A 122 41.39 -48.54 42.09
CA ALA A 122 40.14 -49.29 42.12
C ALA A 122 38.92 -48.36 42.25
N ARG A 123 38.95 -47.38 43.17
CA ARG A 123 37.90 -46.36 43.32
C ARG A 123 37.73 -45.53 42.04
N HIS A 124 38.82 -45.10 41.42
CA HIS A 124 38.79 -44.34 40.16
C HIS A 124 38.18 -45.15 39.01
N ARG A 125 38.49 -46.45 38.90
CA ARG A 125 37.86 -47.35 37.91
C ARG A 125 36.35 -47.44 38.12
N VAL A 126 35.87 -47.57 39.36
CA VAL A 126 34.43 -47.58 39.68
C VAL A 126 33.75 -46.27 39.29
N PHE A 127 34.33 -45.11 39.66
CA PHE A 127 33.76 -43.81 39.29
C PHE A 127 33.78 -43.57 37.77
N ALA A 128 34.85 -43.99 37.08
CA ALA A 128 34.93 -43.91 35.64
C ALA A 128 33.84 -44.75 34.97
N ALA A 129 33.66 -46.00 35.40
CA ALA A 129 32.59 -46.87 34.91
C ALA A 129 31.20 -46.24 35.11
N ALA A 130 30.92 -45.69 36.30
CA ALA A 130 29.66 -45.00 36.59
C ALA A 130 29.42 -43.78 35.67
N ARG A 131 30.46 -42.94 35.45
CA ARG A 131 30.37 -41.78 34.54
C ARG A 131 30.14 -42.20 33.09
N ARG A 132 30.83 -43.25 32.61
CA ARG A 132 30.66 -43.78 31.24
C ARG A 132 29.24 -44.31 31.04
N ALA A 133 28.72 -45.07 32.01
CA ALA A 133 27.35 -45.56 31.99
C ALA A 133 26.32 -44.40 31.96
N ALA A 134 26.46 -43.43 32.88
CA ALA A 134 25.57 -42.27 32.96
C ALA A 134 25.63 -41.37 31.71
N PHE A 135 26.82 -41.20 31.11
CA PHE A 135 26.98 -40.43 29.87
C PHE A 135 26.27 -41.11 28.70
N THR A 136 26.46 -42.42 28.57
CA THR A 136 25.86 -43.23 27.50
C THR A 136 24.34 -43.22 27.60
N SER A 137 23.79 -43.52 28.79
CA SER A 137 22.34 -43.48 29.02
C SER A 137 21.78 -42.06 28.88
N GLY A 138 22.52 -41.05 29.34
CA GLY A 138 22.14 -39.64 29.29
C GLY A 138 22.02 -39.11 27.87
N ILE A 139 23.04 -39.30 27.03
CA ILE A 139 23.02 -38.84 25.63
C ILE A 139 21.93 -39.55 24.84
N ASN A 140 21.83 -40.88 24.96
CA ASN A 140 20.82 -41.67 24.25
C ASN A 140 19.41 -41.24 24.68
N GLY A 141 19.16 -41.10 25.98
CA GLY A 141 17.87 -40.69 26.51
C GLY A 141 17.47 -39.26 26.11
N LEU A 142 18.41 -38.31 26.14
CA LEU A 142 18.15 -36.93 25.72
C LEU A 142 17.86 -36.84 24.22
N TYR A 143 18.56 -37.62 23.39
CA TYR A 143 18.32 -37.65 21.95
C TYR A 143 16.94 -38.24 21.62
N VAL A 144 16.55 -39.35 22.26
CA VAL A 144 15.21 -39.94 22.10
C VAL A 144 14.12 -38.94 22.49
N ARG A 145 14.29 -38.20 23.60
CA ARG A 145 13.34 -37.15 23.99
C ARG A 145 13.25 -36.05 22.94
N LYS A 146 14.39 -35.64 22.38
CA LYS A 146 14.43 -34.62 21.33
C LYS A 146 13.72 -35.08 20.06
N SER A 147 14.03 -36.29 19.57
CA SER A 147 13.44 -36.83 18.34
C SER A 147 11.92 -36.99 18.47
N GLN A 148 11.44 -37.52 19.59
CA GLN A 148 10.00 -37.62 19.86
C GLN A 148 9.32 -36.25 19.90
N ARG A 149 9.96 -35.24 20.52
CA ARG A 149 9.44 -33.87 20.54
C ARG A 149 9.35 -33.30 19.12
N GLU A 150 10.41 -33.42 18.33
CA GLU A 150 10.45 -32.92 16.95
C GLU A 150 9.41 -33.61 16.06
N GLN A 151 9.27 -34.93 16.16
CA GLN A 151 8.25 -35.70 15.44
C GLN A 151 6.83 -35.24 15.78
N ARG A 152 6.52 -35.03 17.06
CA ARG A 152 5.20 -34.54 17.50
C ARG A 152 4.92 -33.14 16.97
N LEU A 153 5.92 -32.26 17.02
CA LEU A 153 5.79 -30.89 16.49
C LEU A 153 5.57 -30.89 14.99
N HIS A 154 6.36 -31.67 14.24
CA HIS A 154 6.23 -31.81 12.80
C HIS A 154 4.88 -32.39 12.40
N ALA A 155 4.46 -33.49 13.03
CA ALA A 155 3.14 -34.08 12.77
C ALA A 155 2.00 -33.09 13.03
N ARG A 156 2.12 -32.28 14.08
CA ARG A 156 1.14 -31.24 14.39
C ARG A 156 1.16 -30.09 13.37
N SER A 157 2.34 -29.62 12.97
CA SER A 157 2.46 -28.54 11.99
C SER A 157 1.93 -28.95 10.64
N GLU A 158 2.25 -30.17 10.19
CA GLU A 158 1.75 -30.72 8.94
C GLU A 158 0.23 -30.85 8.96
N ARG A 159 -0.36 -31.45 10.01
CA ARG A 159 -1.82 -31.53 10.15
C ARG A 159 -2.50 -30.16 10.09
N ARG A 160 -1.92 -29.15 10.72
CA ARG A 160 -2.47 -27.78 10.69
C ARG A 160 -2.34 -27.18 9.29
N ARG A 161 -1.19 -27.36 8.64
CA ARG A 161 -0.94 -26.88 7.29
C ARG A 161 -1.92 -27.49 6.30
N THR A 162 -2.10 -28.80 6.33
CA THR A 162 -2.99 -29.51 5.41
C THR A 162 -4.45 -29.11 5.64
N ALA A 163 -4.90 -29.03 6.90
CA ALA A 163 -6.26 -28.57 7.22
C ALA A 163 -6.51 -27.14 6.74
N ASN A 164 -5.58 -26.22 6.98
CA ASN A 164 -5.70 -24.83 6.54
C ASN A 164 -5.70 -24.71 5.02
N GLN A 165 -4.84 -25.48 4.34
CA GLN A 165 -4.79 -25.48 2.88
C GLN A 165 -6.09 -26.04 2.30
N ALA A 166 -6.58 -27.16 2.84
CA ALA A 166 -7.84 -27.76 2.41
C ALA A 166 -9.03 -26.81 2.61
N ALA A 167 -9.08 -26.07 3.72
CA ALA A 167 -10.12 -25.07 3.97
C ALA A 167 -10.00 -23.85 3.03
N ALA A 168 -8.77 -23.41 2.71
CA ALA A 168 -8.54 -22.27 1.83
C ALA A 168 -8.88 -22.57 0.36
N THR A 169 -8.70 -23.81 -0.08
CA THR A 169 -9.03 -24.26 -1.44
C THR A 169 -10.36 -25.00 -1.51
N ALA A 170 -11.15 -25.02 -0.43
CA ALA A 170 -12.46 -25.65 -0.42
C ALA A 170 -13.39 -24.91 -1.39
N PRO A 171 -14.24 -25.63 -2.14
CA PRO A 171 -15.26 -24.99 -2.94
C PRO A 171 -16.24 -24.23 -2.05
N GLU A 172 -16.85 -23.19 -2.62
CA GLU A 172 -17.96 -22.48 -1.99
C GLU A 172 -19.13 -23.44 -1.70
N ARG A 173 -19.95 -23.08 -0.72
CA ARG A 173 -21.12 -23.86 -0.34
C ARG A 173 -22.22 -23.73 -1.41
N LEU A 174 -23.00 -24.79 -1.63
CA LEU A 174 -23.97 -24.82 -2.74
C LEU A 174 -25.12 -23.82 -2.57
N ASP A 175 -25.58 -23.60 -1.35
CA ASP A 175 -26.57 -22.56 -1.02
C ASP A 175 -26.05 -21.16 -1.34
N ASP A 176 -24.79 -20.86 -1.01
CA ASP A 176 -24.17 -19.57 -1.37
C ASP A 176 -24.10 -19.38 -2.89
N VAL A 177 -23.74 -20.43 -3.63
CA VAL A 177 -23.65 -20.39 -5.10
C VAL A 177 -25.01 -20.16 -5.76
N LEU A 178 -26.08 -20.76 -5.24
CA LEU A 178 -27.42 -20.69 -5.81
C LEU A 178 -28.20 -19.43 -5.40
N THR A 179 -27.88 -18.86 -4.24
CA THR A 179 -28.61 -17.69 -3.70
C THR A 179 -27.94 -16.35 -3.96
N ARG A 180 -26.63 -16.34 -4.30
CA ARG A 180 -25.92 -15.10 -4.62
C ARG A 180 -26.44 -14.43 -5.89
N PRO A 181 -26.45 -13.09 -5.97
CA PRO A 181 -26.82 -12.38 -7.19
C PRO A 181 -25.78 -12.59 -8.30
N THR A 182 -26.24 -12.51 -9.54
CA THR A 182 -25.39 -12.75 -10.72
C THR A 182 -24.52 -11.53 -11.02
N VAL A 183 -23.20 -11.72 -11.10
CA VAL A 183 -22.25 -10.73 -11.64
C VAL A 183 -21.72 -11.24 -12.97
N ARG A 184 -21.78 -10.41 -14.02
CA ARG A 184 -21.27 -10.79 -15.35
C ARG A 184 -19.76 -11.00 -15.30
N ALA A 185 -19.28 -12.09 -15.91
CA ALA A 185 -17.85 -12.43 -15.97
C ALA A 185 -17.00 -11.33 -16.61
N ALA A 186 -17.54 -10.59 -17.58
CA ALA A 186 -16.88 -9.43 -18.17
C ALA A 186 -16.51 -8.37 -17.11
N THR A 187 -17.37 -8.13 -16.13
CA THR A 187 -17.11 -7.15 -15.07
C THR A 187 -16.22 -7.72 -13.96
N ALA A 188 -16.40 -8.99 -13.60
CA ALA A 188 -15.68 -9.61 -12.47
C ALA A 188 -14.26 -10.07 -12.81
N LEU A 189 -14.03 -10.59 -14.03
CA LEU A 189 -12.76 -11.24 -14.40
C LEU A 189 -11.87 -10.36 -15.28
N GLN A 190 -12.43 -9.43 -16.06
CA GLN A 190 -11.63 -8.54 -16.93
C GLN A 190 -11.04 -7.39 -16.10
N THR A 191 -9.99 -7.70 -15.35
CA THR A 191 -9.24 -6.73 -14.53
C THR A 191 -8.15 -6.01 -15.31
N THR A 192 -7.68 -6.62 -16.40
CA THR A 192 -6.60 -6.10 -17.23
C THR A 192 -7.14 -5.24 -18.35
N VAL A 193 -6.57 -4.04 -18.52
CA VAL A 193 -6.89 -3.14 -19.63
C VAL A 193 -5.77 -3.27 -20.67
N ALA A 194 -6.09 -3.93 -21.78
CA ALA A 194 -5.17 -4.04 -22.91
C ALA A 194 -5.02 -2.69 -23.62
N PRO A 195 -3.82 -2.37 -24.16
CA PRO A 195 -3.67 -1.19 -25.01
C PRO A 195 -4.55 -1.32 -26.26
N ASP A 196 -5.14 -0.21 -26.69
CA ASP A 196 -5.94 -0.18 -27.93
C ASP A 196 -5.07 -0.65 -29.12
N PRO A 197 -5.51 -1.68 -29.88
CA PRO A 197 -4.77 -2.14 -31.06
C PRO A 197 -4.53 -1.02 -32.08
N ASN A 198 -5.46 -0.04 -32.16
CA ASN A 198 -5.40 1.05 -33.13
C ASN A 198 -4.76 2.33 -32.58
N ARG A 199 -4.02 2.24 -31.46
CA ARG A 199 -3.44 3.41 -30.78
C ARG A 199 -2.54 4.24 -31.67
N PHE A 200 -1.75 3.60 -32.54
CA PHE A 200 -0.77 4.28 -33.39
C PHE A 200 -1.47 5.04 -34.53
N ALA A 201 -2.41 4.40 -35.21
CA ALA A 201 -3.22 5.04 -36.25
C ALA A 201 -4.02 6.24 -35.69
N LYS A 202 -4.61 6.09 -34.49
CA LYS A 202 -5.32 7.20 -33.82
C LYS A 202 -4.38 8.35 -33.46
N ALA A 203 -3.17 8.06 -32.99
CA ALA A 203 -2.18 9.09 -32.65
C ALA A 203 -1.72 9.88 -33.88
N GLU A 204 -1.53 9.21 -35.03
CA GLU A 204 -1.19 9.85 -36.29
C GLU A 204 -2.32 10.75 -36.80
N ALA A 205 -3.57 10.26 -36.78
CA ALA A 205 -4.73 11.05 -37.15
C ALA A 205 -4.92 12.28 -36.23
N ALA A 206 -4.74 12.11 -34.92
CA ALA A 206 -4.80 13.20 -33.96
C ALA A 206 -3.69 14.24 -34.18
N ARG A 207 -2.48 13.80 -34.56
CA ARG A 207 -1.38 14.71 -34.89
C ARG A 207 -1.71 15.57 -36.12
N ALA A 208 -2.26 14.97 -37.17
CA ALA A 208 -2.65 15.70 -38.37
C ALA A 208 -3.76 16.75 -38.09
N GLN A 209 -4.78 16.38 -37.32
CA GLN A 209 -5.83 17.30 -36.90
C GLN A 209 -5.28 18.45 -36.05
N HIS A 210 -4.36 18.14 -35.14
CA HIS A 210 -3.72 19.16 -34.32
C HIS A 210 -2.91 20.14 -35.17
N GLN A 211 -2.15 19.64 -36.16
CA GLN A 211 -1.40 20.47 -37.09
C GLN A 211 -2.31 21.44 -37.88
N GLN A 212 -3.43 20.95 -38.41
CA GLN A 212 -4.40 21.81 -39.08
C GLN A 212 -4.92 22.93 -38.17
N GLN A 213 -5.24 22.63 -36.91
CA GLN A 213 -5.67 23.67 -35.97
C GLN A 213 -4.56 24.67 -35.62
N THR A 214 -3.31 24.22 -35.55
CA THR A 214 -2.17 25.12 -35.34
C THR A 214 -1.91 26.01 -36.55
N ASP A 215 -2.11 25.49 -37.76
CA ASP A 215 -1.95 26.23 -39.00
C ASP A 215 -3.03 27.31 -39.12
N LEU A 216 -4.30 26.99 -38.84
CA LEU A 216 -5.38 27.97 -38.78
C LEU A 216 -5.10 29.10 -37.78
N LYS A 217 -4.55 28.77 -36.60
CA LYS A 217 -4.13 29.79 -35.62
C LYS A 217 -2.92 30.59 -36.09
N ALA A 218 -2.02 30.00 -36.88
CA ALA A 218 -0.90 30.71 -37.47
C ALA A 218 -1.36 31.67 -38.57
N GLU A 219 -2.32 31.26 -39.39
CA GLU A 219 -2.97 32.09 -40.41
C GLU A 219 -3.69 33.27 -39.77
N ALA A 220 -4.55 33.05 -38.77
CA ALA A 220 -5.21 34.14 -38.04
C ALA A 220 -4.22 35.14 -37.42
N ARG A 221 -3.05 34.67 -36.96
CA ARG A 221 -1.97 35.55 -36.48
C ARG A 221 -1.32 36.33 -37.61
N ARG A 222 -1.12 35.72 -38.78
CA ARG A 222 -0.57 36.40 -39.97
C ARG A 222 -1.53 37.50 -40.44
N ASP A 223 -2.83 37.24 -40.45
CA ASP A 223 -3.85 38.22 -40.86
C ASP A 223 -3.86 39.44 -39.92
N ALA A 224 -3.77 39.20 -38.60
CA ALA A 224 -3.65 40.26 -37.61
C ALA A 224 -2.37 41.11 -37.80
N LEU A 225 -1.24 40.46 -38.13
CA LEU A 225 0.01 41.16 -38.44
C LEU A 225 -0.09 41.97 -39.75
N ALA A 226 -0.75 41.44 -40.78
CA ALA A 226 -0.98 42.15 -42.04
C ALA A 226 -1.85 43.40 -41.82
N GLN A 227 -2.88 43.29 -40.97
CA GLN A 227 -3.68 44.45 -40.57
C GLN A 227 -2.85 45.51 -39.84
N LEU A 228 -1.97 45.09 -38.92
CA LEU A 228 -1.06 45.99 -38.22
C LEU A 228 -0.11 46.68 -39.20
N TYR A 229 0.43 45.96 -40.18
CA TYR A 229 1.33 46.51 -41.20
C TYR A 229 0.68 47.62 -42.03
N VAL A 230 -0.57 47.44 -42.45
CA VAL A 230 -1.31 48.50 -43.16
C VAL A 230 -1.60 49.70 -42.23
N ALA A 231 -1.94 49.44 -40.97
CA ALA A 231 -2.18 50.50 -39.99
C ALA A 231 -0.90 51.29 -39.63
N ALA A 232 0.26 50.64 -39.71
CA ALA A 232 1.55 51.24 -39.35
C ALA A 232 1.95 52.43 -40.23
N GLN A 233 1.35 52.60 -41.41
CA GLN A 233 1.53 53.80 -42.25
C GLN A 233 1.11 55.11 -41.55
N ARG A 234 0.30 55.02 -40.49
CA ARG A 234 -0.13 56.17 -39.70
C ARG A 234 0.61 56.29 -38.37
N PHE A 235 1.50 55.33 -38.06
CA PHE A 235 2.30 55.41 -36.86
C PHE A 235 3.39 56.46 -37.08
N ILE A 236 3.69 57.18 -36.00
CA ILE A 236 4.78 58.14 -35.97
C ILE A 236 5.96 57.38 -35.36
N ILE A 237 7.00 57.16 -36.15
CA ILE A 237 8.16 56.36 -35.72
C ILE A 237 9.33 57.28 -35.38
N ASP A 238 9.54 58.31 -36.18
CA ASP A 238 10.65 59.24 -36.06
C ASP A 238 10.23 60.59 -35.47
N GLU A 239 11.18 61.28 -34.81
CA GLU A 239 10.95 62.60 -34.23
C GLU A 239 10.56 63.65 -35.28
N ALA A 240 11.11 63.54 -36.49
CA ALA A 240 10.77 64.44 -37.61
C ALA A 240 9.30 64.29 -38.06
N GLU A 241 8.78 63.06 -38.09
CA GLU A 241 7.36 62.80 -38.39
C GLU A 241 6.46 63.34 -37.29
N LEU A 242 6.90 63.26 -36.03
CA LEU A 242 6.18 63.80 -34.88
C LEU A 242 6.07 65.32 -34.98
N GLU A 243 7.18 66.02 -35.19
CA GLU A 243 7.19 67.49 -35.34
C GLU A 243 6.28 67.94 -36.47
N ALA A 244 6.42 67.33 -37.66
CA ALA A 244 5.55 67.65 -38.80
C ALA A 244 4.06 67.39 -38.51
N ARG A 245 3.75 66.33 -37.76
CA ARG A 245 2.36 66.03 -37.38
C ARG A 245 1.84 66.97 -36.31
N VAL A 246 2.67 67.37 -35.36
CA VAL A 246 2.35 68.35 -34.32
C VAL A 246 2.08 69.70 -34.97
N ASP A 247 2.95 70.17 -35.85
CA ASP A 247 2.77 71.43 -36.56
C ASP A 247 1.52 71.42 -37.44
N ALA A 248 1.15 70.27 -38.01
CA ALA A 248 -0.07 70.13 -38.80
C ALA A 248 -1.37 70.16 -37.96
N ILE A 249 -1.35 69.59 -36.75
CA ILE A 249 -2.55 69.48 -35.89
C ILE A 249 -2.66 70.68 -34.94
N PHE A 250 -1.58 71.10 -34.31
CA PHE A 250 -1.55 72.12 -33.27
C PHE A 250 -1.39 73.54 -33.81
N THR A 251 -2.19 73.89 -34.82
CA THR A 251 -2.27 75.29 -35.31
C THR A 251 -3.43 76.02 -34.65
N ALA A 252 -3.29 77.35 -34.46
CA ALA A 252 -4.34 78.19 -33.86
C ALA A 252 -5.66 78.18 -34.65
N ASP A 253 -5.62 77.75 -35.91
CA ASP A 253 -6.76 77.69 -36.83
C ASP A 253 -7.26 76.26 -37.11
N TYR A 254 -6.64 75.22 -36.55
CA TYR A 254 -6.98 73.82 -36.86
C TYR A 254 -8.46 73.49 -36.65
N HIS A 255 -9.04 73.94 -35.54
CA HIS A 255 -10.45 73.73 -35.21
C HIS A 255 -11.41 74.75 -35.87
N ARG A 256 -10.88 75.74 -36.59
CA ARG A 256 -11.68 76.74 -37.31
C ARG A 256 -12.08 76.27 -38.71
N VAL A 257 -11.38 75.27 -39.24
CA VAL A 257 -11.65 74.69 -40.56
C VAL A 257 -12.78 73.65 -40.44
N GLY A 258 -14.01 74.06 -40.75
CA GLY A 258 -15.18 73.18 -40.90
C GLY A 258 -16.28 73.30 -39.83
N GLY A 259 -16.09 74.11 -38.79
CA GLY A 259 -17.09 74.39 -37.77
C GLY A 259 -18.10 75.48 -38.16
N ILE A 260 -19.32 75.41 -37.62
CA ILE A 260 -20.40 76.39 -37.85
C ILE A 260 -20.13 77.74 -37.12
N ASN A 261 -19.16 77.77 -36.20
CA ASN A 261 -18.71 78.96 -35.45
C ASN A 261 -17.17 78.99 -35.33
N ARG A 262 -16.58 80.13 -34.95
CA ARG A 262 -15.15 80.31 -34.62
C ARG A 262 -14.75 79.55 -33.34
N GLY A 263 -15.00 78.25 -33.32
CA GLY A 263 -14.73 77.37 -32.21
C GLY A 263 -13.23 77.25 -31.92
N GLN A 264 -12.90 77.08 -30.66
CA GLN A 264 -11.52 76.82 -30.20
C GLN A 264 -11.35 75.36 -29.76
N SER A 265 -12.40 74.53 -29.85
CA SER A 265 -12.42 73.18 -29.31
C SER A 265 -12.89 72.14 -30.33
N ILE A 266 -12.52 70.87 -30.09
CA ILE A 266 -12.98 69.73 -30.88
C ILE A 266 -14.51 69.56 -30.88
N TRP A 267 -15.18 70.01 -29.81
CA TRP A 267 -16.64 69.96 -29.67
C TRP A 267 -17.35 70.92 -30.63
N ASP A 268 -16.66 71.98 -31.06
CA ASP A 268 -17.18 72.94 -32.03
C ASP A 268 -16.99 72.46 -33.49
N GLN A 269 -16.00 71.58 -33.72
CA GLN A 269 -15.66 71.03 -35.04
C GLN A 269 -16.40 69.73 -35.35
N ASP A 270 -16.33 68.73 -34.45
CA ASP A 270 -16.86 67.37 -34.67
C ASP A 270 -18.17 67.09 -33.90
N ALA A 271 -18.74 68.11 -33.26
CA ALA A 271 -19.90 68.02 -32.37
C ALA A 271 -19.66 67.09 -31.16
N ALA A 272 -20.71 66.79 -30.39
CA ALA A 272 -20.63 65.85 -29.28
C ALA A 272 -20.16 64.46 -29.78
N PRO A 273 -19.32 63.73 -29.01
CA PRO A 273 -18.85 62.40 -29.33
C PRO A 273 -20.06 61.47 -29.51
N VAL A 274 -19.86 60.43 -30.33
CA VAL A 274 -20.94 59.51 -30.70
C VAL A 274 -21.63 58.94 -29.45
N SER A 275 -22.92 59.21 -29.32
CA SER A 275 -23.73 58.71 -28.20
C SER A 275 -24.38 57.37 -28.54
N VAL A 276 -24.89 56.67 -27.53
CA VAL A 276 -25.68 55.44 -27.75
C VAL A 276 -26.93 55.72 -28.59
N ALA A 277 -27.54 56.90 -28.41
CA ALA A 277 -28.68 57.33 -29.21
C ALA A 277 -28.31 57.48 -30.69
N ASP A 278 -27.12 58.03 -30.99
CA ASP A 278 -26.62 58.16 -32.36
C ASP A 278 -26.33 56.79 -33.00
N MET A 279 -25.70 55.87 -32.26
CA MET A 279 -25.46 54.50 -32.75
C MET A 279 -26.76 53.74 -33.05
N GLN A 280 -27.79 53.93 -32.22
CA GLN A 280 -29.11 53.36 -32.45
C GLN A 280 -29.79 53.99 -33.67
N ALA A 281 -29.76 55.33 -33.78
CA ALA A 281 -30.33 56.06 -34.90
C ALA A 281 -29.66 55.72 -36.25
N GLU A 282 -28.35 55.47 -36.24
CA GLU A 282 -27.62 54.97 -37.42
C GLU A 282 -28.05 53.56 -37.85
N ARG A 283 -28.45 52.70 -36.91
CA ARG A 283 -28.93 51.35 -37.20
C ARG A 283 -30.38 51.35 -37.69
N THR A 284 -31.22 52.24 -37.17
CA THR A 284 -32.62 52.41 -37.56
C THR A 284 -32.82 53.31 -38.77
N GLY A 285 -31.76 53.97 -39.25
CA GLY A 285 -31.81 54.89 -40.40
C GLY A 285 -32.49 56.23 -40.09
N SER A 286 -32.57 56.61 -38.81
CA SER A 286 -33.35 57.76 -38.32
C SER A 286 -32.47 58.83 -37.65
N SER A 287 -31.22 59.01 -38.09
CA SER A 287 -30.30 59.99 -37.49
C SER A 287 -30.78 61.44 -37.66
N THR A 288 -30.82 62.19 -36.56
CA THR A 288 -31.21 63.61 -36.52
C THR A 288 -30.11 64.57 -37.00
N ARG A 289 -28.88 64.11 -37.23
CA ARG A 289 -27.78 64.90 -37.80
C ARG A 289 -27.89 64.97 -39.33
N ALA A 290 -28.04 66.16 -39.90
CA ALA A 290 -28.22 66.38 -41.35
C ALA A 290 -27.10 65.83 -42.24
N ILE A 291 -25.88 65.71 -41.71
CA ILE A 291 -24.71 65.16 -42.40
C ILE A 291 -24.71 63.63 -42.35
N ASP A 292 -25.10 63.03 -41.22
CA ASP A 292 -25.16 61.58 -41.05
C ASP A 292 -26.40 60.95 -41.70
N ALA A 293 -27.52 61.70 -41.74
CA ALA A 293 -28.75 61.31 -42.43
C ALA A 293 -28.56 61.16 -43.95
N ASN A 294 -27.58 61.86 -44.52
CA ASN A 294 -27.25 61.86 -45.95
C ASN A 294 -25.95 61.09 -46.28
N LYS A 295 -25.29 60.43 -45.31
CA LYS A 295 -24.17 59.53 -45.63
C LYS A 295 -24.73 58.39 -46.49
N PRO A 296 -24.27 58.23 -47.75
CA PRO A 296 -24.86 57.23 -48.64
C PRO A 296 -24.64 55.85 -48.03
N ILE A 297 -25.71 55.07 -47.87
CA ILE A 297 -25.68 53.66 -47.45
C ILE A 297 -24.59 52.89 -48.23
N VAL A 298 -24.39 53.29 -49.49
CA VAL A 298 -23.33 52.85 -50.41
C VAL A 298 -21.91 52.88 -49.78
N VAL A 299 -21.53 53.91 -49.03
CA VAL A 299 -20.17 53.99 -48.44
C VAL A 299 -20.01 53.02 -47.25
N LYS A 300 -21.08 52.75 -46.50
CA LYS A 300 -21.06 51.74 -45.43
C LYS A 300 -21.04 50.34 -46.01
N THR A 301 -21.83 50.08 -47.05
CA THR A 301 -21.89 48.78 -47.70
C THR A 301 -20.59 48.46 -48.44
N THR A 302 -19.96 49.41 -49.13
CA THR A 302 -18.65 49.19 -49.78
C THR A 302 -17.56 48.85 -48.77
N LYS A 303 -17.50 49.54 -47.62
CA LYS A 303 -16.56 49.20 -46.54
C LYS A 303 -16.78 47.80 -45.98
N ARG A 304 -18.04 47.38 -45.80
CA ARG A 304 -18.37 46.03 -45.33
C ARG A 304 -18.06 44.96 -46.38
N GLN A 305 -18.41 45.21 -47.64
CA GLN A 305 -18.08 44.32 -48.76
C GLN A 305 -16.56 44.15 -48.88
N LYS A 306 -15.81 45.24 -48.73
CA LYS A 306 -14.35 45.22 -48.69
C LYS A 306 -13.84 44.38 -47.51
N ALA A 307 -14.34 44.61 -46.30
CA ALA A 307 -13.94 43.85 -45.11
C ALA A 307 -14.21 42.34 -45.24
N VAL A 308 -15.37 41.96 -45.78
CA VAL A 308 -15.72 40.55 -46.04
C VAL A 308 -14.80 39.95 -47.12
N ALA A 309 -14.49 40.71 -48.17
CA ALA A 309 -13.57 40.26 -49.20
C ALA A 309 -12.15 40.07 -48.65
N GLU A 310 -11.65 41.00 -47.83
CA GLU A 310 -10.34 40.90 -47.18
C GLU A 310 -10.24 39.69 -46.24
N GLU A 311 -11.25 39.45 -45.40
CA GLU A 311 -11.28 38.32 -44.46
C GLU A 311 -11.36 36.97 -45.19
N LEU A 312 -12.12 36.90 -46.29
CA LEU A 312 -12.27 35.67 -47.07
C LEU A 312 -11.03 35.36 -47.94
N THR A 313 -10.35 36.39 -48.43
CA THR A 313 -9.19 36.25 -49.32
C THR A 313 -7.85 36.22 -48.59
N GLY A 314 -7.81 36.57 -47.30
CA GLY A 314 -6.58 36.64 -46.49
C GLY A 314 -5.65 37.80 -46.88
N GLY A 315 -6.13 38.75 -47.71
CA GLY A 315 -5.35 39.88 -48.21
C GLY A 315 -5.96 41.22 -47.84
N LYS A 316 -5.14 42.28 -47.81
CA LYS A 316 -5.60 43.67 -47.66
C LYS A 316 -5.71 44.35 -49.03
N LEU A 317 -6.96 44.59 -49.46
CA LEU A 317 -7.34 45.30 -50.69
C LEU A 317 -7.43 46.82 -50.45
#